data_AF-A0A537AYE7-F1
#
_entry.id   AF-A0A537AYE7-F1
#
_cell.length_a   1.000
_cell.length_b   1.000
_cell.length_c   1.000
_cell.angle_alpha   90.00
_cell.angle_beta   90.00
_cell.angle_gamma   90.00
#
_symmetry.space_group_name_H-M   'P 1'
#
loop_
_entity.id
_entity.type
_entity.pdbx_description
1 polymer ?
#
loop_
_entity_poly.entity_id
_entity_poly.type
_entity_poly.pdbx_seq_one_letter_code
_entity_poly.pdbx_strand_id
1 'polypeptide(L)'
;MNWRPRRSLALLTLALGAVAAGFVRGEVYQEPDAFVAEVFGSKPAPKVLWLTQGIQTQAAAILGHLPAQLRQRYWSDSHRSAWILEEIGKEELITAGFVVVDGRIDHVRVLVYRESRGQEVRYPSFLRQFKEAKLAPGERLDREIDGIAGATLSVAAMERMARLALFFDRISRQ
;
A
#
# COMPACT_ATOMS: atom_id res chain seq x y z
N MET A 1 -11.88 -57.54 50.41
CA MET A 1 -11.87 -57.80 48.95
C MET A 1 -13.21 -57.34 48.41
N ASN A 2 -13.25 -56.24 47.64
CA ASN A 2 -14.15 -55.97 46.51
C ASN A 2 -14.03 -54.49 46.14
N TRP A 3 -13.75 -54.28 44.86
CA TRP A 3 -13.19 -53.11 44.21
C TRP A 3 -14.24 -52.61 43.20
N ARG A 4 -14.52 -51.29 43.14
CA ARG A 4 -14.58 -50.44 41.92
C ARG A 4 -15.45 -49.16 42.06
N PRO A 5 -15.14 -48.10 41.28
CA PRO A 5 -15.02 -46.73 41.78
C PRO A 5 -16.07 -45.75 41.22
N ARG A 6 -15.95 -44.52 41.72
CA ARG A 6 -16.68 -43.27 41.40
C ARG A 6 -16.92 -43.08 39.89
N ARG A 7 -18.16 -42.83 39.50
CA ARG A 7 -18.53 -42.38 38.15
C ARG A 7 -18.46 -40.85 38.10
N SER A 8 -17.32 -40.32 37.68
CA SER A 8 -17.18 -38.93 37.26
C SER A 8 -17.76 -38.79 35.85
N LEU A 9 -18.86 -38.06 35.70
CA LEU A 9 -19.38 -37.67 34.39
C LEU A 9 -18.65 -36.38 33.96
N ALA A 10 -17.51 -36.53 33.29
CA ALA A 10 -16.84 -35.40 32.64
C ALA A 10 -17.48 -35.19 31.25
N LEU A 11 -18.31 -34.16 31.12
CA LEU A 11 -18.79 -33.67 29.84
C LEU A 11 -17.63 -32.97 29.12
N LEU A 12 -17.05 -33.65 28.13
CA LEU A 12 -16.10 -33.07 27.19
C LEU A 12 -16.89 -32.29 26.13
N THR A 13 -17.08 -30.99 26.35
CA THR A 13 -17.51 -30.06 25.30
C THR A 13 -16.32 -29.76 24.38
N LEU A 14 -16.29 -30.41 23.22
CA LEU A 14 -15.36 -30.09 22.15
C LEU A 14 -15.80 -28.78 21.48
N ALA A 15 -15.28 -27.65 21.94
CA ALA A 15 -15.47 -26.37 21.27
C ALA A 15 -14.59 -26.33 20.01
N LEU A 16 -15.19 -26.65 18.86
CA LEU A 16 -14.55 -26.48 17.56
C LEU A 16 -14.52 -24.98 17.24
N GLY A 17 -13.39 -24.33 17.55
CA GLY A 17 -13.16 -22.93 17.21
C GLY A 17 -13.10 -22.76 15.71
N ALA A 18 -14.17 -22.28 15.10
CA ALA A 18 -14.17 -21.81 13.72
C ALA A 18 -13.34 -20.53 13.65
N VAL A 19 -12.10 -20.64 13.20
CA VAL A 19 -11.30 -19.47 12.81
C VAL A 19 -11.91 -18.96 11.51
N ALA A 20 -12.72 -17.91 11.59
CA ALA A 20 -13.16 -17.15 10.42
C ALA A 20 -11.93 -16.43 9.85
N ALA A 21 -11.22 -17.07 8.94
CA ALA A 21 -10.25 -16.39 8.09
C ALA A 21 -11.06 -15.44 7.19
N GLY A 22 -11.03 -14.14 7.50
CA GLY A 22 -11.59 -13.13 6.62
C GLY A 22 -10.91 -13.24 5.26
N PHE A 23 -11.66 -13.58 4.21
CA PHE A 23 -11.15 -13.55 2.86
C PHE A 23 -10.79 -12.11 2.51
N VAL A 24 -9.49 -11.82 2.41
CA VAL A 24 -9.05 -10.62 1.69
C VAL A 24 -9.51 -10.82 0.25
N ARG A 25 -10.46 -9.99 -0.20
CA ARG A 25 -10.90 -9.99 -1.59
C ARG A 25 -9.75 -9.38 -2.42
N GLY A 26 -8.87 -10.22 -2.94
CA GLY A 26 -7.74 -9.79 -3.78
C GLY A 26 -6.50 -10.67 -3.63
N GLU A 27 -5.59 -10.53 -4.58
CA GLU A 27 -4.30 -11.22 -4.58
C GLU A 27 -3.28 -10.37 -3.79
N VAL A 28 -2.65 -10.98 -2.79
CA VAL A 28 -1.56 -10.38 -2.02
C VAL A 28 -0.24 -10.84 -2.65
N TYR A 29 0.44 -9.92 -3.34
CA TYR A 29 1.75 -10.18 -3.94
C TYR A 29 2.87 -10.04 -2.92
N GLN A 30 2.71 -9.10 -1.98
CA GLN A 30 3.63 -8.89 -0.87
C GLN A 30 2.87 -8.21 0.27
N GLU A 31 3.03 -8.74 1.49
CA GLU A 31 2.47 -8.11 2.68
C GLU A 31 3.07 -6.70 2.90
N PRO A 32 2.27 -5.68 3.24
CA PRO A 32 2.76 -4.33 3.53
C PRO A 32 3.91 -4.28 4.52
N ASP A 33 3.83 -5.08 5.59
CA ASP A 33 4.88 -5.17 6.60
C ASP A 33 6.16 -5.82 6.06
N ALA A 34 6.04 -6.79 5.14
CA ALA A 34 7.18 -7.42 4.50
C ALA A 34 7.88 -6.46 3.52
N PHE A 35 7.12 -5.63 2.80
CA PHE A 35 7.68 -4.55 1.98
C PHE A 35 8.49 -3.57 2.82
N VAL A 36 7.95 -3.10 3.95
CA VAL A 36 8.69 -2.20 4.85
C VAL A 36 9.96 -2.88 5.39
N ALA A 37 9.87 -4.15 5.78
CA ALA A 37 11.01 -4.92 6.25
C ALA A 37 12.10 -5.09 5.18
N GLU A 38 11.72 -5.32 3.92
CA GLU A 38 12.64 -5.38 2.78
C GLU A 38 13.38 -4.04 2.60
N VAL A 39 12.68 -2.91 2.71
CA VAL A 39 13.24 -1.58 2.47
C VAL A 39 14.23 -1.14 3.56
N PHE A 40 13.92 -1.43 4.83
CA PHE A 40 14.69 -0.93 5.98
C PHE A 40 15.52 -2.01 6.69
N GLY A 41 15.50 -3.26 6.23
CA GLY A 41 16.14 -4.41 6.89
C GLY A 41 15.55 -4.75 8.28
N SER A 42 14.47 -4.05 8.66
CA SER A 42 13.78 -4.15 9.94
C SER A 42 12.38 -3.56 9.78
N LYS A 43 11.52 -3.69 10.80
CA LYS A 43 10.19 -3.06 10.82
C LYS A 43 10.20 -1.84 11.74
N PRO A 44 10.68 -0.66 11.29
CA PRO A 44 10.66 0.53 12.11
C PRO A 44 9.22 0.93 12.46
N ALA A 45 9.05 1.61 13.59
CA ALA A 45 7.78 2.22 13.92
C ALA A 45 7.43 3.28 12.86
N PRO A 46 6.20 3.29 12.32
CA PRO A 46 5.82 4.27 11.32
C PRO A 46 5.69 5.67 11.93
N LYS A 47 6.07 6.65 11.13
CA LYS A 47 5.75 8.06 11.33
C LYS A 47 4.36 8.35 10.79
N VAL A 48 3.78 9.48 11.20
CA VAL A 48 2.44 9.89 10.83
C VAL A 48 2.48 11.29 10.22
N LEU A 49 2.01 11.39 8.98
CA LEU A 49 1.74 12.65 8.31
C LEU A 49 0.25 13.00 8.49
N TRP A 50 -0.06 14.07 9.20
CA TRP A 50 -1.43 14.56 9.34
C TRP A 50 -1.83 15.33 8.08
N LEU A 51 -2.93 14.95 7.45
CA LEU A 51 -3.42 15.58 6.24
C LEU A 51 -4.28 16.78 6.65
N THR A 52 -3.64 17.91 6.91
CA THR A 52 -4.33 19.19 7.17
C THR A 52 -5.13 19.62 5.94
N GLN A 53 -6.02 20.61 6.08
CA GLN A 53 -6.86 21.08 4.98
C GLN A 53 -6.05 21.45 3.72
N GLY A 54 -4.92 22.16 3.88
CA GLY A 54 -4.05 22.53 2.76
C GLY A 54 -3.40 21.32 2.08
N ILE A 55 -3.00 20.31 2.85
CA ILE A 55 -2.43 19.07 2.32
C ILE A 55 -3.52 18.26 1.58
N GLN A 56 -4.73 18.18 2.15
CA GLN A 56 -5.86 17.50 1.51
C GLN A 56 -6.24 18.14 0.19
N THR A 57 -6.25 19.48 0.09
CA THR A 57 -6.54 20.18 -1.16
C THR A 57 -5.51 19.86 -2.25
N GLN A 58 -4.22 19.84 -1.91
CA GLN A 58 -3.16 19.51 -2.87
C GLN A 58 -3.17 18.03 -3.26
N ALA A 59 -3.37 17.13 -2.30
CA ALA A 59 -3.56 15.71 -2.56
C ALA A 59 -4.77 15.46 -3.47
N ALA A 60 -5.86 16.20 -3.28
CA ALA A 60 -7.04 16.08 -4.13
C ALA A 60 -6.81 16.55 -5.57
N ALA A 61 -5.96 17.55 -5.77
CA ALA A 61 -5.55 17.96 -7.12
C ALA A 61 -4.71 16.87 -7.84
N ILE A 62 -4.01 16.02 -7.08
CA ILE A 62 -3.26 14.88 -7.63
C ILE A 62 -4.20 13.69 -7.89
N LEU A 63 -5.06 13.35 -6.93
CA LEU A 63 -5.94 12.17 -6.97
C LEU A 63 -7.17 12.35 -7.87
N GLY A 64 -7.67 13.58 -7.99
CA GLY A 64 -8.97 13.87 -8.60
C GLY A 64 -10.16 13.71 -7.66
N HIS A 65 -9.92 13.37 -6.39
CA HIS A 65 -10.90 13.31 -5.30
C HIS A 65 -10.21 13.58 -3.96
N LEU A 66 -10.98 13.82 -2.91
CA LEU A 66 -10.41 13.98 -1.56
C LEU A 66 -9.78 12.66 -1.08
N PRO A 67 -8.63 12.71 -0.38
CA PRO A 67 -8.10 11.54 0.32
C PRO A 67 -9.14 10.99 1.31
N ALA A 68 -9.32 9.68 1.35
CA ALA A 68 -10.28 9.05 2.26
C ALA A 68 -9.86 9.11 3.74
N GLN A 69 -8.58 9.32 4.00
CA GLN A 69 -7.98 9.26 5.34
C GLN A 69 -7.57 10.66 5.80
N LEU A 70 -7.52 10.89 7.12
CA LEU A 70 -7.05 12.15 7.72
C LEU A 70 -5.55 12.14 8.04
N ARG A 71 -4.90 10.99 7.91
CA ARG A 71 -3.48 10.81 8.17
C ARG A 71 -2.92 9.73 7.27
N GLN A 72 -1.67 9.88 6.87
CA GLN A 72 -0.91 8.88 6.13
C GLN A 72 0.23 8.36 7.02
N ARG A 73 0.32 7.03 7.17
CA ARG A 73 1.49 6.40 7.81
C ARG A 73 2.61 6.24 6.79
N TYR A 74 3.84 6.42 7.22
CA TYR A 74 5.01 6.23 6.39
C TYR A 74 6.20 5.80 7.24
N TRP A 75 7.25 5.33 6.59
CA TRP A 75 8.50 4.94 7.23
C TRP A 75 9.63 5.73 6.59
N SER A 76 10.64 6.15 7.36
CA SER A 76 11.78 6.84 6.78
C SER A 76 13.03 6.77 7.65
N ASP A 77 14.18 6.84 6.98
CA ASP A 77 15.50 7.12 7.56
C ASP A 77 16.00 8.51 7.10
N SER A 78 17.31 8.78 7.17
CA SER A 78 17.88 10.08 6.78
C SER A 78 17.77 10.39 5.29
N HIS A 79 17.72 9.38 4.42
CA HIS A 79 17.78 9.56 2.96
C HIS A 79 16.49 9.11 2.26
N ARG A 80 15.85 8.06 2.77
CA ARG A 80 14.71 7.41 2.09
C ARG A 80 13.44 7.41 2.92
N SER A 81 12.31 7.44 2.22
CA SER A 81 10.98 7.22 2.78
C SER A 81 10.25 6.10 2.02
N ALA A 82 9.35 5.41 2.70
CA ALA A 82 8.48 4.40 2.14
C ALA A 82 7.02 4.76 2.41
N TRP A 83 6.22 4.77 1.35
CA TRP A 83 4.81 5.12 1.35
C TRP A 83 4.00 3.92 0.86
N ILE A 84 3.00 3.52 1.64
CA ILE A 84 2.02 2.52 1.21
C ILE A 84 0.71 3.26 0.99
N LEU A 85 0.28 3.30 -0.26
CA LEU A 85 -0.86 4.08 -0.73
C LEU A 85 -1.89 3.16 -1.37
N GLU A 86 -3.13 3.64 -1.40
CA GLU A 86 -4.24 2.95 -2.01
C GLU A 86 -5.00 3.90 -2.93
N GLU A 87 -5.40 3.41 -4.09
CA GLU A 87 -6.19 4.15 -5.05
C GLU A 87 -7.14 3.19 -5.77
N ILE A 88 -8.33 3.68 -6.12
CA ILE A 88 -9.28 2.87 -6.88
C ILE A 88 -8.79 2.72 -8.32
N GLY A 89 -8.79 1.49 -8.84
CA GLY A 89 -8.56 1.25 -10.25
C GLY A 89 -9.81 1.62 -11.06
N LYS A 90 -10.59 0.61 -11.41
CA LYS A 90 -11.91 0.74 -12.01
C LYS A 90 -13.02 0.67 -10.95
N GLU A 91 -12.96 -0.30 -10.06
CA GLU A 91 -14.01 -0.65 -9.10
C GLU A 91 -13.47 -1.00 -7.69
N GLU A 92 -12.21 -1.43 -7.59
CA GLU A 92 -11.60 -1.98 -6.38
C GLU A 92 -10.22 -1.32 -6.10
N LEU A 93 -9.75 -1.41 -4.86
CA LEU A 93 -8.50 -0.78 -4.44
C LEU A 93 -7.25 -1.52 -4.93
N ILE A 94 -6.29 -0.75 -5.43
CA ILE A 94 -4.90 -1.16 -5.66
C ILE A 94 -4.07 -0.62 -4.49
N THR A 95 -3.35 -1.50 -3.78
CA THR A 95 -2.42 -1.10 -2.73
C THR A 95 -0.99 -1.20 -3.26
N ALA A 96 -0.23 -0.09 -3.24
CA ALA A 96 1.13 -0.04 -3.76
C ALA A 96 2.10 0.62 -2.78
N GLY A 97 3.33 0.09 -2.75
CA GLY A 97 4.45 0.62 -2.00
C GLY A 97 5.38 1.44 -2.90
N PHE A 98 5.78 2.63 -2.44
CA PHE A 98 6.68 3.55 -3.13
C PHE A 98 7.86 3.87 -2.21
N VAL A 99 9.08 3.64 -2.69
CA VAL A 99 10.30 4.08 -2.02
C VAL A 99 10.80 5.34 -2.69
N VAL A 100 10.99 6.39 -1.91
CA VAL A 100 11.48 7.69 -2.37
C VAL A 100 12.83 7.97 -1.72
N VAL A 101 13.85 8.24 -2.53
CA VAL A 101 15.21 8.62 -2.10
C VAL A 101 15.49 10.00 -2.67
N ASP A 102 15.85 10.96 -1.81
CA ASP A 102 16.20 12.32 -2.21
C ASP A 102 15.18 12.97 -3.19
N GLY A 103 13.88 12.79 -2.91
CA GLY A 103 12.78 13.33 -3.71
C GLY A 103 12.54 12.64 -5.06
N ARG A 104 13.12 11.45 -5.28
CA ARG A 104 12.95 10.63 -6.49
C ARG A 104 12.45 9.23 -6.12
N ILE A 105 11.60 8.65 -6.95
CA ILE A 105 11.18 7.26 -6.76
C ILE A 105 12.38 6.34 -7.06
N ASP A 106 12.82 5.58 -6.06
CA ASP A 106 13.82 4.53 -6.26
C ASP A 106 13.17 3.29 -6.90
N HIS A 107 12.08 2.80 -6.28
CA HIS A 107 11.28 1.72 -6.84
C HIS A 107 9.84 1.71 -6.31
N VAL A 108 9.01 0.93 -7.00
CA VAL A 108 7.60 0.71 -6.70
C VAL A 108 7.31 -0.79 -6.60
N ARG A 109 6.32 -1.16 -5.80
CA ARG A 109 5.74 -2.51 -5.71
C ARG A 109 4.21 -2.42 -5.67
N VAL A 110 3.53 -3.29 -6.39
CA VAL A 110 2.10 -3.56 -6.13
C VAL A 110 2.05 -4.62 -5.03
N LEU A 111 1.36 -4.32 -3.94
CA LEU A 111 1.34 -5.15 -2.72
C LEU A 111 0.09 -6.00 -2.67
N VAL A 112 -1.07 -5.37 -2.89
CA VAL A 112 -2.38 -6.05 -2.93
C VAL A 112 -3.17 -5.54 -4.11
N TYR A 113 -3.79 -6.46 -4.85
CA TYR A 113 -4.55 -6.13 -6.05
C TYR A 113 -5.90 -6.85 -6.05
N ARG A 114 -6.98 -6.08 -6.22
CA ARG A 114 -8.36 -6.53 -5.96
C ARG A 114 -9.26 -6.46 -7.19
N GLU A 115 -8.74 -5.92 -8.29
CA GLU A 115 -9.46 -5.77 -9.55
C GLU A 115 -9.49 -7.08 -10.36
N SER A 116 -10.47 -7.19 -11.25
CA SER A 116 -10.62 -8.36 -12.13
C SER A 116 -9.58 -8.40 -13.26
N ARG A 117 -9.08 -7.24 -13.69
CA ARG A 117 -8.14 -7.06 -14.81
C ARG A 117 -7.29 -5.83 -14.59
N GLY A 118 -6.10 -5.83 -15.20
CA GLY A 118 -5.14 -4.74 -15.11
C GLY A 118 -3.98 -5.02 -14.17
N GLN A 119 -3.91 -6.24 -13.64
CA GLN A 119 -2.85 -6.73 -12.74
C GLN A 119 -1.46 -6.67 -13.40
N GLU A 120 -1.38 -6.46 -14.71
CA GLU A 120 -0.15 -6.25 -15.44
C GLU A 120 0.68 -5.08 -14.89
N VAL A 121 0.06 -4.11 -14.19
CA VAL A 121 0.77 -3.03 -13.49
C VAL A 121 1.71 -3.54 -12.38
N ARG A 122 1.59 -4.80 -11.94
CA ARG A 122 2.53 -5.40 -10.99
C ARG A 122 3.87 -5.79 -11.61
N TYR A 123 3.94 -5.91 -12.94
CA TYR A 123 5.12 -6.49 -13.56
C TYR A 123 6.31 -5.54 -13.51
N PRO A 124 7.53 -6.07 -13.28
CA PRO A 124 8.73 -5.24 -13.22
C PRO A 124 8.96 -4.39 -14.48
N SER A 125 8.53 -4.84 -15.66
CA SER A 125 8.62 -4.08 -16.90
C SER A 125 7.88 -2.75 -16.82
N PHE A 126 6.67 -2.74 -16.26
CA PHE A 126 5.88 -1.53 -16.05
C PHE A 126 6.44 -0.69 -14.89
N LEU A 127 6.71 -1.32 -13.73
CA LEU A 127 7.11 -0.59 -12.52
C LEU A 127 8.46 0.13 -12.66
N ARG A 128 9.37 -0.36 -13.51
CA ARG A 128 10.66 0.32 -13.76
C ARG A 128 10.52 1.70 -14.40
N GLN A 129 9.39 2.01 -15.03
CA GLN A 129 9.15 3.34 -15.63
C GLN A 129 9.17 4.46 -14.58
N PHE A 130 8.78 4.16 -13.34
CA PHE A 130 8.78 5.11 -12.22
C PHE A 130 10.17 5.37 -11.63
N LYS A 131 11.18 4.54 -11.91
CA LYS A 131 12.51 4.67 -11.32
C LYS A 131 13.16 6.00 -11.69
N GLU A 132 13.69 6.73 -10.72
CA GLU A 132 14.21 8.10 -10.82
C GLU A 132 13.17 9.20 -11.12
N ALA A 133 11.88 8.86 -11.20
CA ALA A 133 10.84 9.86 -11.45
C ALA A 133 10.73 10.81 -10.26
N LYS A 134 10.48 12.09 -10.55
CA LYS A 134 10.26 13.14 -9.56
C LYS A 134 9.10 14.04 -9.97
N LEU A 135 8.67 14.91 -9.06
CA LEU A 135 7.69 15.95 -9.37
C LEU A 135 8.33 17.07 -10.17
N ALA A 136 7.69 17.39 -11.30
CA ALA A 136 7.88 18.58 -12.11
C ALA A 136 6.84 19.66 -11.72
N PRO A 137 6.97 20.90 -12.24
CA PRO A 137 5.96 21.94 -12.01
C PRO A 137 4.53 21.46 -12.31
N GLY A 138 3.57 21.87 -11.47
CA GLY A 138 2.18 21.40 -11.55
C GLY A 138 1.94 20.01 -10.98
N GLU A 139 2.85 19.53 -10.12
CA GLU A 139 2.79 18.22 -9.45
C GLU A 139 2.74 17.03 -10.40
N ARG A 140 3.20 17.18 -11.66
CA ARG A 140 3.25 16.08 -12.64
C ARG A 140 4.54 15.27 -12.47
N LEU A 141 4.57 14.04 -12.96
CA LEU A 141 5.85 13.34 -13.11
C LEU A 141 6.70 14.05 -14.18
N ASP A 142 8.02 14.01 -14.01
CA ASP A 142 8.99 14.55 -14.97
C ASP A 142 9.19 13.70 -16.24
N ARG A 143 8.33 12.69 -16.42
CA ARG A 143 8.33 11.73 -17.51
C ARG A 143 6.92 11.19 -17.75
N GLU A 144 6.75 10.58 -18.90
CA GLU A 144 5.54 9.83 -19.24
C GLU A 144 5.67 8.37 -18.76
N ILE A 145 4.52 7.74 -18.51
CA ILE A 145 4.42 6.32 -18.17
C ILE A 145 3.63 5.67 -19.29
N ASP A 146 4.24 4.70 -19.96
CA ASP A 146 3.60 3.94 -21.02
C ASP A 146 2.43 3.15 -20.43
N GLY A 147 1.29 3.26 -21.11
CA GLY A 147 0.08 2.54 -20.75
C GLY A 147 0.19 1.04 -21.01
N ILE A 148 -0.74 0.30 -20.42
CA ILE A 148 -0.94 -1.13 -20.68
C ILE A 148 -2.32 -1.30 -21.30
N ALA A 149 -2.38 -2.01 -22.43
CA ALA A 149 -3.64 -2.28 -23.13
C ALA A 149 -4.64 -2.99 -22.19
N GLY A 150 -5.84 -2.44 -22.07
CA GLY A 150 -6.89 -2.99 -21.20
C GLY A 150 -6.73 -2.67 -19.70
N ALA A 151 -5.69 -1.92 -19.30
CA ALA A 151 -5.41 -1.59 -17.90
C ALA A 151 -5.26 -0.08 -17.64
N THR A 152 -5.81 0.77 -18.51
CA THR A 152 -5.68 2.25 -18.44
C THR A 152 -6.00 2.83 -17.07
N LEU A 153 -7.05 2.35 -16.41
CA LEU A 153 -7.46 2.84 -15.09
C LEU A 153 -6.49 2.40 -13.98
N SER A 154 -5.94 1.19 -14.06
CA SER A 154 -4.90 0.73 -13.13
C SER A 154 -3.60 1.53 -13.32
N VAL A 155 -3.23 1.83 -14.57
CA VAL A 155 -2.06 2.70 -14.87
C VAL A 155 -2.26 4.10 -14.27
N ALA A 156 -3.43 4.71 -14.50
CA ALA A 156 -3.75 6.02 -13.96
C ALA A 156 -3.73 6.04 -12.42
N ALA A 157 -4.25 5.00 -11.76
CA ALA A 157 -4.19 4.86 -10.31
C ALA A 157 -2.74 4.80 -9.80
N MET A 158 -1.87 4.02 -10.45
CA MET A 158 -0.45 3.94 -10.12
C MET A 158 0.28 5.28 -10.32
N GLU A 159 -0.02 6.01 -11.40
CA GLU A 159 0.53 7.35 -11.63
C GLU A 159 0.12 8.36 -10.57
N ARG A 160 -1.17 8.38 -10.17
CA ARG A 160 -1.66 9.27 -9.10
C ARG A 160 -0.99 8.95 -7.78
N MET A 161 -0.90 7.68 -7.41
CA MET A 161 -0.20 7.26 -6.19
C MET A 161 1.30 7.61 -6.22
N ALA A 162 1.98 7.47 -7.36
CA ALA A 162 3.38 7.85 -7.52
C ALA A 162 3.60 9.35 -7.27
N ARG A 163 2.75 10.20 -7.87
CA ARG A 163 2.76 11.65 -7.66
C ARG A 163 2.46 11.99 -6.19
N LEU A 164 1.49 11.30 -5.58
CA LEU A 164 1.12 11.50 -4.19
C LEU A 164 2.26 11.11 -3.23
N ALA A 165 2.96 10.00 -3.47
CA ALA A 165 4.11 9.58 -2.68
C ALA A 165 5.24 10.62 -2.70
N LEU A 166 5.55 11.16 -3.88
CA LEU A 166 6.55 12.23 -4.02
C LEU A 166 6.12 13.53 -3.34
N PHE A 167 4.84 13.88 -3.43
CA PHE A 167 4.28 15.05 -2.75
C PHE A 167 4.39 14.88 -1.24
N PHE A 168 3.98 13.73 -0.71
CA PHE A 168 4.06 13.40 0.70
C PHE A 168 5.50 13.35 1.22
N ASP A 169 6.45 12.78 0.45
CA ASP A 169 7.87 12.83 0.79
C ASP A 169 8.34 14.28 0.97
N ARG A 170 8.05 15.15 0.01
CA ARG A 170 8.44 16.57 0.05
C ARG A 170 7.91 17.30 1.28
N ILE A 171 6.64 17.12 1.64
CA ILE A 171 6.05 17.81 2.80
C ILE A 171 6.43 17.17 4.13
N SER A 172 6.75 15.88 4.16
CA SER A 172 7.15 15.18 5.39
C SER A 172 8.56 15.52 5.88
N ARG A 173 9.34 16.20 5.01
CA ARG A 173 10.72 16.65 5.28
C ARG A 173 10.81 18.12 5.70
N GLN A 174 9.69 18.85 5.69
CA GLN A 174 9.59 20.22 6.17
C GLN A 174 9.38 20.24 7.68
#